data_AF-A0A962A0Y8-F1
#
_entry.id   AF-A0A962A0Y8-F1
#
_cell.length_a   1.000
_cell.length_b   1.000
_cell.length_c   1.000
_cell.angle_alpha   90.00
_cell.angle_beta   90.00
_cell.angle_gamma   90.00
#
_symmetry.space_group_name_H-M   'P 1'
#
loop_
_entity.id
_entity.type
_entity.pdbx_description
1 polymer ?
#
loop_
_entity_poly.entity_id
_entity_poly.type
_entity_poly.pdbx_seq_one_letter_code
_entity_poly.pdbx_strand_id
1 'polypeptide(L)'
;MLHDDVAALRERTGGTPDEFQGVSKDRIRDVLTYLHLGTNADLVDGVFALLDDQTDSWFPKPPKDAKITDGATTAHLGCHIGILQRGGMKLDREGRDYWIKPLRELGGIEAITLMDGEFISGHVKAKSPNSCCVGQFFKLLNTRIMQVS
;
A
#
# COMPACT_ATOMS: atom_id res chain seq x y z
N MET A 1 5.60 12.93 15.24
CA MET A 1 4.85 13.08 13.96
C MET A 1 4.83 11.72 13.27
N LEU A 2 3.92 11.44 12.32
CA LEU A 2 3.78 10.09 11.72
C LEU A 2 5.11 9.45 11.29
N HIS A 3 6.06 10.22 10.73
CA HIS A 3 7.35 9.67 10.30
C HIS A 3 8.23 9.20 11.48
N ASP A 4 8.19 9.89 12.62
CA ASP A 4 8.91 9.48 13.83
C ASP A 4 8.33 8.18 14.38
N ASP A 5 7.00 8.07 14.39
CA ASP A 5 6.28 6.89 14.90
C ASP A 5 6.61 5.65 14.03
N VAL A 6 6.70 5.82 12.71
CA VAL A 6 7.08 4.76 11.77
C VAL A 6 8.57 4.41 11.86
N ALA A 7 9.45 5.38 12.14
CA ALA A 7 10.86 5.10 12.39
C ALA A 7 11.03 4.26 13.66
N ALA A 8 10.36 4.62 14.76
CA ALA A 8 10.35 3.85 15.99
C ALA A 8 9.72 2.44 15.82
N LEU A 9 8.70 2.31 14.97
CA LEU A 9 8.16 1.01 14.59
C LEU A 9 9.23 0.15 13.90
N ARG A 10 9.93 0.71 12.90
CA ARG A 10 11.00 -0.02 12.20
C ARG A 10 12.13 -0.44 13.14
N GLU A 11 12.58 0.43 14.03
CA GLU A 11 13.63 0.09 15.00
C GLU A 11 13.23 -1.12 15.86
N ARG A 12 11.93 -1.22 16.20
CA ARG A 12 11.39 -2.34 16.98
C ARG A 12 11.24 -3.63 16.16
N THR A 13 10.86 -3.54 14.88
CA THR A 13 10.54 -4.71 14.06
C THR A 13 11.68 -5.16 13.13
N GLY A 14 12.71 -4.33 12.93
CA GLY A 14 13.73 -4.54 11.90
C GLY A 14 13.27 -4.20 10.48
N GLY A 15 12.06 -3.68 10.31
CA GLY A 15 11.43 -3.39 9.01
C GLY A 15 10.12 -4.14 8.81
N THR A 16 9.77 -4.41 7.54
CA THR A 16 8.62 -5.25 7.18
C THR A 16 9.01 -6.73 7.16
N PRO A 17 8.05 -7.66 7.36
CA PRO A 17 8.27 -9.08 7.07
C PRO A 17 8.55 -9.31 5.57
N ASP A 18 8.94 -10.54 5.23
CA ASP A 18 9.16 -10.96 3.85
C ASP A 18 7.83 -11.07 3.06
N GLU A 19 6.73 -11.31 3.78
CA GLU A 19 5.40 -11.53 3.20
C GLU A 19 4.31 -10.87 4.05
N PHE A 20 3.31 -10.33 3.35
CA PHE A 20 2.02 -9.97 3.94
C PHE A 20 0.94 -10.82 3.28
N GLN A 21 0.02 -11.38 4.09
CA GLN A 21 -1.07 -12.24 3.59
C GLN A 21 -0.59 -13.41 2.70
N GLY A 22 0.64 -13.92 2.95
CA GLY A 22 1.29 -14.97 2.15
C GLY A 22 1.80 -14.51 0.77
N VAL A 23 1.92 -13.20 0.55
CA VAL A 23 2.38 -12.60 -0.70
C VAL A 23 3.70 -11.86 -0.49
N SER A 24 4.74 -12.30 -1.19
CA SER A 24 6.05 -11.65 -1.22
C SER A 24 6.15 -10.55 -2.29
N LYS A 25 7.16 -9.68 -2.18
CA LYS A 25 7.49 -8.71 -3.23
C LYS A 25 7.84 -9.36 -4.56
N ASP A 26 8.44 -10.55 -4.54
CA ASP A 26 8.76 -11.30 -5.76
C ASP A 26 7.48 -11.76 -6.46
N ARG A 27 6.50 -12.25 -5.69
CA ARG A 27 5.20 -12.62 -6.23
C ARG A 27 4.47 -11.43 -6.87
N ILE A 28 4.50 -10.27 -6.22
CA ILE A 28 3.94 -9.02 -6.78
C ILE A 28 4.64 -8.68 -8.09
N ARG A 29 5.98 -8.76 -8.13
CA ARG A 29 6.77 -8.48 -9.33
C ARG A 29 6.39 -9.39 -10.49
N ASP A 30 6.21 -10.68 -10.23
CA ASP A 30 5.80 -11.64 -11.26
C ASP A 30 4.45 -11.26 -11.87
N VAL A 31 3.45 -10.97 -11.03
CA VAL A 31 2.12 -10.57 -11.51
C VAL A 31 2.18 -9.25 -12.29
N LEU A 32 2.91 -8.25 -11.79
CA LEU A 32 3.08 -6.98 -12.49
C LEU A 32 3.87 -7.12 -13.80
N THR A 33 4.73 -8.13 -13.94
CA THR A 33 5.45 -8.42 -15.19
C THR A 33 4.48 -8.78 -16.32
N TYR A 34 3.39 -9.50 -16.04
CA TYR A 34 2.34 -9.77 -17.03
C TYR A 34 1.64 -8.49 -17.53
N LEU A 35 1.68 -7.42 -16.73
CA LEU A 35 1.13 -6.11 -17.07
C LEU A 35 2.19 -5.17 -17.65
N HIS A 36 3.42 -5.64 -17.90
CA HIS A 36 4.57 -4.80 -18.28
C HIS A 36 4.95 -3.73 -17.24
N LEU A 37 4.61 -3.97 -15.97
CA LEU A 37 4.86 -3.05 -14.85
C LEU A 37 5.86 -3.61 -13.82
N GLY A 38 6.31 -4.87 -13.96
CA GLY A 38 7.15 -5.56 -12.97
C GLY A 38 8.54 -4.97 -12.78
N THR A 39 9.06 -4.18 -13.72
CA THR A 39 10.35 -3.49 -13.57
C THR A 39 10.28 -2.25 -12.68
N ASN A 40 9.07 -1.78 -12.32
CA ASN A 40 8.88 -0.63 -11.44
C ASN A 40 8.90 -1.08 -9.97
N ALA A 41 10.06 -0.95 -9.32
CA ALA A 41 10.26 -1.31 -7.92
C ALA A 41 9.39 -0.48 -6.95
N ASP A 42 9.15 0.80 -7.25
CA ASP A 42 8.28 1.65 -6.41
C ASP A 42 6.82 1.17 -6.45
N LEU A 43 6.38 0.64 -7.59
CA LEU A 43 5.05 0.05 -7.72
C LEU A 43 4.92 -1.25 -6.93
N VAL A 44 5.94 -2.12 -6.99
CA VAL A 44 5.99 -3.36 -6.19
C VAL A 44 5.90 -3.02 -4.70
N ASP A 45 6.68 -2.04 -4.24
CA ASP A 45 6.69 -1.60 -2.85
C ASP A 45 5.36 -0.97 -2.43
N GLY A 46 4.70 -0.24 -3.35
CA GLY A 46 3.39 0.36 -3.13
C GLY A 46 2.29 -0.68 -2.97
N VAL A 47 2.28 -1.70 -3.82
CA VAL A 47 1.37 -2.85 -3.67
C VAL A 47 1.65 -3.58 -2.37
N PHE A 48 2.92 -3.88 -2.07
CA PHE A 48 3.29 -4.59 -0.84
C PHE A 48 2.84 -3.84 0.41
N ALA A 49 2.95 -2.51 0.43
CA ALA A 49 2.42 -1.68 1.52
C ALA A 49 0.89 -1.77 1.67
N LEU A 50 0.16 -1.87 0.56
CA LEU A 50 -1.31 -2.02 0.59
C LEU A 50 -1.77 -3.43 0.99
N LEU A 51 -0.86 -4.39 1.15
CA LEU A 51 -1.16 -5.73 1.68
C LEU A 51 -0.93 -5.83 3.19
N ASP A 52 -0.40 -4.79 3.85
CA ASP A 52 -0.03 -4.86 5.26
C ASP A 52 -1.27 -4.99 6.17
N ASP A 53 -1.55 -6.23 6.59
CA ASP A 53 -2.60 -6.65 7.51
C ASP A 53 -2.14 -6.71 8.97
N GLN A 54 -0.87 -6.39 9.23
CA GLN A 54 -0.26 -6.52 10.55
C GLN A 54 -0.19 -5.17 11.26
N THR A 55 0.15 -4.11 10.52
CA THR A 55 0.27 -2.75 11.05
C THR A 55 -1.09 -2.09 11.20
N ASP A 56 -1.36 -1.54 12.38
CA ASP A 56 -2.55 -0.74 12.65
C ASP A 56 -2.64 0.48 11.72
N SER A 57 -3.86 0.87 11.40
CA SER A 57 -4.13 2.04 10.58
C SER A 57 -3.53 3.31 11.19
N TRP A 58 -2.85 4.10 10.36
CA TRP A 58 -2.22 5.36 10.80
C TRP A 58 -3.15 6.58 10.73
N PHE A 59 -4.44 6.37 10.47
CA PHE A 59 -5.41 7.44 10.64
C PHE A 59 -5.57 7.78 12.13
N PRO A 60 -5.80 9.05 12.50
CA PRO A 60 -6.04 9.42 13.90
C PRO A 60 -7.34 8.85 14.49
N LYS A 61 -8.34 8.57 13.64
CA LYS A 61 -9.66 8.03 14.01
C LYS A 61 -10.11 6.96 12.99
N PRO A 62 -9.39 5.83 12.89
CA PRO A 62 -9.76 4.76 11.97
C PRO A 62 -10.98 3.99 12.51
N PRO A 63 -11.64 3.17 11.68
CA PRO A 63 -12.52 2.12 12.18
C PRO A 63 -11.77 1.25 13.20
N LYS A 64 -12.52 0.62 14.10
CA LYS A 64 -11.94 -0.27 15.11
C LYS A 64 -11.14 -1.39 14.45
N ASP A 65 -9.95 -1.66 14.96
CA ASP A 65 -9.04 -2.74 14.53
C ASP A 65 -8.55 -2.61 13.07
N ALA A 66 -8.80 -1.46 12.41
CA ALA A 66 -8.39 -1.25 11.04
C ALA A 66 -6.86 -1.27 10.88
N LYS A 67 -6.41 -1.82 9.77
CA LYS A 67 -5.02 -2.00 9.37
C LYS A 67 -4.66 -1.08 8.22
N ILE A 68 -3.39 -1.09 7.82
CA ILE A 68 -2.94 -0.39 6.61
C ILE A 68 -3.63 -0.95 5.36
N THR A 69 -3.83 -2.27 5.27
CA THR A 69 -4.53 -2.91 4.16
C THR A 69 -5.98 -2.45 3.98
N ASP A 70 -6.63 -1.89 5.00
CA ASP A 70 -8.01 -1.39 4.90
C ASP A 70 -8.08 0.01 4.27
N GLY A 71 -6.96 0.74 4.27
CA GLY A 71 -6.89 2.06 3.65
C GLY A 71 -5.64 2.83 4.02
N ALA A 72 -4.85 3.20 3.00
CA ALA A 72 -3.65 4.00 3.16
C ALA A 72 -3.73 5.31 2.35
N THR A 73 -3.33 6.42 2.97
CA THR A 73 -3.13 7.69 2.23
C THR A 73 -1.80 7.66 1.49
N THR A 74 -1.63 8.57 0.54
CA THR A 74 -0.33 8.84 -0.11
C THR A 74 0.79 9.10 0.91
N ALA A 75 0.48 9.76 2.03
CA ALA A 75 1.46 10.01 3.08
C ALA A 75 1.80 8.75 3.88
N HIS A 76 0.81 7.88 4.13
CA HIS A 76 1.03 6.57 4.76
C HIS A 76 1.96 5.74 3.88
N LEU A 77 1.68 5.61 2.59
CA LEU A 77 2.54 4.87 1.66
C LEU A 77 3.95 5.48 1.59
N GLY A 78 4.07 6.81 1.66
CA GLY A 78 5.34 7.54 1.79
C GLY A 78 6.20 7.07 2.97
N CYS A 79 5.60 6.97 4.14
CA CYS A 79 6.28 6.51 5.34
C CYS A 79 6.53 4.99 5.30
N HIS A 80 5.55 4.21 4.84
CA HIS A 80 5.67 2.76 4.79
C HIS A 80 6.80 2.33 3.86
N ILE A 81 6.89 2.87 2.65
CA ILE A 81 7.93 2.48 1.71
C ILE A 81 9.29 3.07 2.13
N GLY A 82 9.35 4.39 2.31
CA GLY A 82 10.62 5.08 2.54
C GLY A 82 11.27 4.69 3.87
N ILE A 83 10.47 4.62 4.93
CA ILE A 83 10.96 4.33 6.29
C ILE A 83 10.80 2.85 6.58
N LEU A 84 9.57 2.32 6.62
CA LEU A 84 9.33 0.98 7.18
C LEU A 84 9.94 -0.14 6.33
N GLN A 85 9.86 -0.07 5.00
CA GLN A 85 10.46 -1.06 4.10
C GLN A 85 11.96 -0.79 3.86
N ARG A 86 12.32 0.43 3.43
CA ARG A 86 13.67 0.74 2.94
C ARG A 86 14.66 1.22 4.00
N GLY A 87 14.19 1.65 5.18
CA GLY A 87 15.04 2.17 6.24
C GLY A 87 15.67 3.54 5.95
N GLY A 88 15.09 4.29 5.01
CA GLY A 88 15.49 5.64 4.67
C GLY A 88 14.53 6.69 5.21
N MET A 89 14.43 7.80 4.47
CA MET A 89 13.50 8.88 4.77
C MET A 89 12.13 8.64 4.11
N LYS A 90 11.09 9.30 4.63
CA LYS A 90 9.77 9.33 4.00
C LYS A 90 9.89 9.76 2.53
N LEU A 91 9.23 9.03 1.62
CA LEU A 91 9.19 9.40 0.20
C LEU A 91 8.33 10.65 -0.03
N ASP A 92 8.73 11.45 -1.04
CA ASP A 92 7.97 12.63 -1.44
C ASP A 92 6.66 12.26 -2.15
N ARG A 93 5.66 13.13 -2.01
CA ARG A 93 4.33 12.96 -2.60
C ARG A 93 4.34 12.93 -4.14
N GLU A 94 5.36 13.49 -4.78
CA GLU A 94 5.53 13.48 -6.24
C GLU A 94 5.88 12.09 -6.78
N GLY A 95 6.47 11.23 -5.93
CA GLY A 95 6.63 9.81 -6.21
C GLY A 95 5.30 9.08 -6.44
N ARG A 96 4.16 9.75 -6.23
CA ARG A 96 2.86 9.13 -6.33
C ARG A 96 2.51 8.54 -7.68
N ASP A 97 3.01 9.16 -8.72
CA ASP A 97 2.70 8.71 -10.07
C ASP A 97 3.38 7.37 -10.39
N TYR A 98 4.31 6.91 -9.54
CA TYR A 98 5.04 5.66 -9.72
C TYR A 98 4.55 4.50 -8.84
N TRP A 99 3.92 4.77 -7.69
CA TRP A 99 3.54 3.72 -6.71
C TRP A 99 2.07 3.28 -6.70
N ILE A 100 1.15 4.05 -7.28
CA ILE A 100 -0.32 3.87 -7.12
C ILE A 100 -1.04 4.18 -8.43
N LYS A 101 -0.68 5.29 -9.09
CA LYS A 101 -1.42 5.81 -10.24
C LYS A 101 -1.60 4.76 -11.36
N PRO A 102 -0.57 3.98 -11.76
CA PRO A 102 -0.73 2.97 -12.80
C PRO A 102 -1.80 1.92 -12.44
N LEU A 103 -1.81 1.42 -11.20
CA LEU A 103 -2.75 0.37 -10.79
C LEU A 103 -4.14 0.92 -10.50
N ARG A 104 -4.24 2.18 -10.09
CA ARG A 104 -5.54 2.85 -9.94
C ARG A 104 -6.22 3.03 -11.29
N GLU A 105 -5.47 3.39 -12.34
CA GLU A 105 -5.99 3.54 -13.70
C GLU A 105 -6.39 2.19 -14.31
N LEU A 106 -5.71 1.10 -13.92
CA LEU A 106 -6.05 -0.28 -14.33
C LEU A 106 -7.12 -0.95 -13.45
N GLY A 107 -7.65 -0.24 -12.44
CA GLY A 107 -8.70 -0.76 -11.54
C GLY A 107 -8.20 -1.78 -10.49
N GLY A 108 -6.89 -1.94 -10.32
CA GLY A 108 -6.33 -2.83 -9.29
C GLY A 108 -6.18 -2.18 -7.91
N ILE A 109 -6.27 -0.85 -7.83
CA ILE A 109 -6.36 -0.11 -6.58
C ILE A 109 -7.63 0.73 -6.62
N GLU A 110 -8.46 0.59 -5.59
CA GLU A 110 -9.67 1.38 -5.44
C GLU A 110 -9.38 2.60 -4.58
N ALA A 111 -9.95 3.74 -4.97
CA ALA A 111 -9.88 4.95 -4.17
C ALA A 111 -11.08 5.02 -3.24
N ILE A 112 -10.78 5.21 -1.96
CA ILE A 112 -11.73 5.21 -0.86
C ILE A 112 -11.56 6.48 -0.03
N THR A 113 -12.46 6.76 0.91
CA THR A 113 -12.32 7.88 1.84
C THR A 113 -12.79 7.51 3.23
N LEU A 114 -11.99 7.87 4.23
CA LEU A 114 -12.38 7.73 5.63
C LEU A 114 -13.34 8.87 6.03
N MET A 115 -14.57 8.52 6.38
CA MET A 115 -15.59 9.47 6.82
C MET A 115 -16.32 8.89 8.03
N ASP A 116 -16.42 9.68 9.09
CA ASP A 116 -17.12 9.31 10.33
C ASP A 116 -16.74 7.95 10.92
N GLY A 117 -15.47 7.54 10.76
CA GLY A 117 -14.96 6.27 11.27
C GLY A 117 -15.20 5.08 10.36
N GLU A 118 -15.62 5.30 9.11
CA GLU A 118 -15.87 4.26 8.10
C GLU A 118 -15.12 4.54 6.79
N PHE A 119 -14.66 3.48 6.11
CA PHE A 119 -14.07 3.58 4.79
C PHE A 119 -15.15 3.47 3.71
N ILE A 120 -15.34 4.55 2.94
CA ILE A 120 -16.37 4.65 1.90
C ILE A 120 -15.73 4.56 0.51
N SER A 121 -16.17 3.58 -0.28
CA SER A 121 -15.74 3.38 -1.68
C SER A 121 -16.21 4.50 -2.61
N GLY A 122 -15.39 4.87 -3.61
CA GLY A 122 -15.77 5.77 -4.71
C GLY A 122 -15.82 7.27 -4.35
N HIS A 123 -15.63 7.64 -3.08
CA HIS A 123 -15.84 9.00 -2.58
C HIS A 123 -14.54 9.82 -2.45
N VAL A 124 -13.75 10.00 -3.51
CA VAL A 124 -12.51 10.80 -3.39
C VAL A 124 -12.82 12.29 -3.27
N LYS A 125 -12.62 12.86 -2.07
CA LYS A 125 -12.71 14.31 -1.86
C LYS A 125 -11.36 14.97 -2.17
N ALA A 126 -11.37 15.89 -3.13
CA ALA A 126 -10.16 16.63 -3.52
C ALA A 126 -9.53 17.32 -2.31
N LYS A 127 -8.20 17.17 -2.15
CA LYS A 127 -7.39 17.74 -1.05
C LYS A 127 -7.78 17.28 0.37
N SER A 128 -8.56 16.21 0.51
CA SER A 128 -8.88 15.64 1.82
C SER A 128 -7.71 14.78 2.34
N PRO A 129 -7.28 14.95 3.60
CA PRO A 129 -6.33 14.03 4.23
C PRO A 129 -6.91 12.62 4.43
N ASN A 130 -8.23 12.46 4.28
CA ASN A 130 -8.92 11.18 4.44
C ASN A 130 -9.07 10.40 3.14
N SER A 131 -8.69 10.98 2.00
CA SER A 131 -8.67 10.28 0.71
C SER A 131 -7.55 9.26 0.72
N CYS A 132 -7.90 7.98 0.58
CA CYS A 132 -7.00 6.85 0.66
C CYS A 132 -7.26 5.85 -0.46
N CYS A 133 -6.48 4.78 -0.46
CA CYS A 133 -6.61 3.69 -1.41
C CYS A 133 -6.48 2.33 -0.72
N VAL A 134 -7.15 1.34 -1.30
CA VAL A 134 -7.13 -0.07 -0.90
C VAL A 134 -6.76 -0.94 -2.10
N GLY A 135 -5.96 -1.98 -1.87
CA GLY A 135 -5.59 -2.93 -2.91
C GLY A 135 -6.75 -3.87 -3.24
N GLN A 136 -7.20 -3.89 -4.49
CA GLN A 136 -8.12 -4.92 -5.01
C GLN A 136 -7.38 -6.06 -5.73
N PHE A 137 -6.04 -5.97 -5.81
CA PHE A 137 -5.16 -6.89 -6.54
C PHE A 137 -5.15 -8.35 -6.02
N PHE A 138 -5.80 -8.63 -4.89
CA PHE A 138 -5.84 -9.94 -4.24
C PHE A 138 -6.21 -11.10 -5.15
N LYS A 139 -7.17 -10.90 -6.06
CA LYS A 139 -7.62 -11.97 -6.97
C LYS A 139 -6.49 -12.42 -7.90
N LEU A 140 -5.67 -11.50 -8.41
CA LEU A 140 -4.57 -11.83 -9.32
C LEU A 140 -3.36 -12.41 -8.58
N LEU A 141 -3.08 -11.94 -7.36
CA LEU A 141 -1.96 -12.42 -6.55
C LEU A 141 -2.15 -13.87 -6.09
N ASN A 142 -3.38 -14.25 -5.72
CA ASN A 142 -3.72 -15.61 -5.26
C ASN A 142 -4.08 -16.60 -6.37
N THR A 143 -4.23 -16.14 -7.61
CA THR A 143 -4.44 -17.05 -8.74
C THR A 143 -3.10 -17.71 -9.11
N ARG A 144 -3.00 -19.04 -9.03
CA ARG A 144 -1.91 -19.78 -9.68
C ARG A 144 -1.95 -19.40 -11.16
N ILE A 145 -1.03 -18.56 -11.60
CA ILE A 145 -0.94 -18.22 -13.02
C ILE A 145 -0.60 -19.54 -13.69
N MET A 146 -1.55 -20.08 -14.46
CA MET A 146 -1.29 -21.25 -15.28
C MET A 146 -0.14 -20.86 -16.21
N GLN A 147 1.00 -21.51 -16.03
CA GLN A 147 2.08 -21.44 -17.00
C GLN A 147 1.51 -21.96 -18.31
N VAL A 148 1.31 -21.07 -19.27
CA VAL A 148 1.14 -21.48 -20.66
C VAL A 148 2.54 -21.82 -21.14
N SER A 149 2.85 -23.11 -21.09
CA SER A 149 4.01 -23.76 -21.70
C SER A 149 3.98 -23.64 -23.22
#